data_AF-A0A974BGX3-F1
#
_entry.id   AF-A0A974BGX3-F1
#
_cell.length_a   1.000
_cell.length_b   1.000
_cell.length_c   1.000
_cell.angle_alpha   90.00
_cell.angle_beta   90.00
_cell.angle_gamma   90.00
#
_symmetry.space_group_name_H-M   'P 1'
#
loop_
_entity.id
_entity.type
_entity.pdbx_description
1 polymer ?
#
loop_
_entity_poly.entity_id
_entity_poly.type
_entity_poly.pdbx_seq_one_letter_code
_entity_poly.pdbx_strand_id
1 'polypeptide(L)' 'MNIYLLRHGQTNINRDGIFHADTDKELNELGRKQAELLGKRIQKYHIDII' A
#
# COMPACT_ATOMS: atom_id res chain seq x y z
N MET A 1 -12.35 -8.42 17.85
CA MET A 1 -12.35 -7.91 16.46
C MET A 1 -11.03 -7.19 16.25
N ASN A 2 -10.28 -7.57 15.21
CA ASN A 2 -9.01 -6.92 14.87
C ASN A 2 -9.20 -6.12 13.59
N ILE A 3 -8.69 -4.89 13.55
CA ILE A 3 -8.70 -4.03 12.36
C ILE A 3 -7.25 -3.81 11.95
N TYR A 4 -6.93 -4.14 10.71
CA TYR A 4 -5.59 -3.96 10.15
C TYR A 4 -5.61 -2.76 9.21
N LEU A 5 -4.91 -1.68 9.59
CA LEU A 5 -4.81 -0.46 8.79
C LEU A 5 -3.54 -0.50 7.96
N LEU A 6 -3.68 -0.28 6.65
CA LEU A 6 -2.60 -0.29 5.68
C LEU A 6 -2.69 0.97 4.83
N ARG A 7 -1.54 1.61 4.58
CA ARG A 7 -1.42 2.65 3.56
C ARG A 7 -1.06 1.98 2.23
N HIS A 8 -1.54 2.54 1.12
CA HIS A 8 -1.08 2.14 -0.22
C HIS A 8 0.45 2.28 -0.35
N GLY A 9 1.04 1.56 -1.31
CA GLY A 9 2.48 1.60 -1.57
C GLY A 9 2.96 2.95 -2.12
N GLN A 10 4.28 3.11 -2.21
CA GLN A 10 4.91 4.31 -2.77
C GLN A 10 4.48 4.58 -4.23
N THR A 11 4.31 5.86 -4.57
CA THR A 11 4.10 6.39 -5.93
C THR A 11 5.22 7.39 -6.22
N ASN A 12 5.41 7.79 -7.47
CA ASN A 12 6.43 8.82 -7.76
C ASN A 12 6.12 10.16 -7.05
N ILE A 13 4.85 10.51 -6.93
CA ILE A 13 4.40 11.74 -6.28
C ILE A 13 4.81 11.80 -4.81
N ASN A 14 4.55 10.73 -4.05
CA ASN A 14 4.89 10.71 -2.64
C ASN A 14 6.40 10.53 -2.39
N ARG A 15 7.14 9.90 -3.31
CA ARG A 15 8.61 9.92 -3.32
C ARG A 15 9.14 11.35 -3.50
N ASP A 16 8.55 12.11 -4.42
CA ASP A 16 8.99 13.46 -4.78
C ASP A 16 8.46 14.55 -3.82
N GLY A 17 7.72 14.15 -2.78
CA GLY A 17 7.19 15.06 -1.76
C GLY A 17 6.11 16.01 -2.28
N ILE A 18 5.49 15.70 -3.43
CA ILE A 18 4.52 16.59 -4.06
C ILE A 18 3.14 16.33 -3.45
N PHE A 19 2.47 17.38 -3.00
CA PHE A 19 1.11 17.29 -2.54
C PHE A 19 0.16 17.16 -3.74
N HIS A 20 -0.60 16.08 -3.78
CA HIS A 20 -1.68 15.88 -4.74
C HIS A 20 -2.86 15.22 -4.03
N ALA A 21 -4.06 15.76 -4.24
CA ALA A 21 -5.28 15.32 -3.56
C ALA A 21 -5.92 14.09 -4.23
N ASP A 22 -6.53 14.27 -5.41
CA ASP A 22 -7.59 13.37 -5.88
C ASP A 22 -7.28 12.71 -7.23
N THR A 23 -6.00 12.64 -7.62
CA THR A 23 -5.61 11.92 -8.84
C THR A 23 -5.06 10.57 -8.47
N ASP A 24 -5.73 9.51 -8.91
CA ASP A 24 -5.18 8.17 -8.78
C ASP A 24 -3.86 8.07 -9.55
N LYS A 25 -2.87 7.42 -8.92
CA LYS A 25 -1.52 7.26 -9.45
C LYS A 25 -1.03 5.86 -9.19
N GLU A 26 -0.46 5.29 -10.23
CA GLU A 26 0.15 3.98 -10.13
C GLU A 26 1.25 3.94 -9.06
N LEU A 27 1.33 2.79 -8.40
CA LEU A 27 2.47 2.44 -7.58
C LEU A 27 3.74 2.46 -8.43
N ASN A 28 4.82 3.02 -7.89
CA ASN A 28 6.12 2.87 -8.51
C ASN A 28 6.69 1.47 -8.23
N GLU A 29 7.88 1.17 -8.74
CA GLU A 29 8.51 -0.14 -8.56
C GLU A 29 8.65 -0.52 -7.07
N LEU A 30 9.07 0.43 -6.23
CA LEU A 30 9.17 0.22 -4.79
C LEU A 30 7.79 -0.05 -4.17
N GLY A 31 6.77 0.71 -4.57
CA GLY A 31 5.39 0.53 -4.11
C GLY A 31 4.83 -0.85 -4.44
N ARG A 32 5.09 -1.36 -5.64
CA ARG A 32 4.71 -2.74 -6.02
C ARG A 32 5.42 -3.78 -5.15
N LYS A 33 6.73 -3.63 -4.96
CA LYS A 33 7.51 -4.52 -4.07
C LYS A 33 7.03 -4.45 -2.61
N GLN A 34 6.64 -3.28 -2.12
CA GLN A 34 6.04 -3.12 -0.80
C GLN A 34 4.73 -3.91 -0.68
N ALA A 35 3.85 -3.83 -1.68
CA ALA A 35 2.59 -4.58 -1.71
C ALA A 35 2.84 -6.10 -1.73
N GLU A 36 3.80 -6.58 -2.52
CA GLU A 36 4.17 -8.00 -2.57
C GLU A 36 4.71 -8.52 -1.23
N LEU A 37 5.62 -7.78 -0.59
CA LEU A 37 6.18 -8.14 0.71
C LEU A 37 5.12 -8.09 1.81
N LEU A 38 4.22 -7.10 1.77
CA LEU A 38 3.09 -7.00 2.69
C LEU A 38 2.17 -8.21 2.54
N GLY A 39 1.82 -8.58 1.30
CA GLY A 39 1.02 -9.77 1.00
C GLY A 39 1.59 -11.02 1.67
N LYS A 40 2.90 -11.27 1.50
CA LYS A 40 3.60 -12.38 2.17
C LYS A 40 3.51 -12.29 3.70
N ARG A 41 3.67 -11.10 4.27
CA ARG A 41 3.66 -10.89 5.73
C ARG A 41 2.29 -11.13 6.37
N ILE A 42 1.21 -10.80 5.66
CA ILE A 42 -0.16 -10.88 6.22
C ILE A 42 -0.86 -12.22 5.98
N GLN A 43 -0.25 -13.15 5.23
CA GLN A 43 -0.80 -14.50 4.98
C GLN A 43 -1.16 -15.28 6.25
N LYS A 44 -0.52 -14.97 7.38
CA LYS A 44 -0.79 -15.60 8.69
C LYS A 44 -2.10 -15.14 9.34
N TYR A 45 -2.72 -14.08 8.84
CA TYR A 45 -3.96 -13.55 9.39
C TYR A 45 -5.14 -14.09 8.59
N HIS A 46 -6.17 -14.54 9.31
CA HIS A 46 -7.48 -14.79 8.71
C HIS A 46 -8.16 -13.43 8.50
N ILE A 47 -8.48 -13.10 7.25
CA ILE A 47 -9.11 -11.84 6.88
C ILE A 47 -10.53 -12.14 6.41
N ASP A 48 -11.51 -11.72 7.21
CA ASP A 48 -12.93 -11.94 6.91
C ASP A 48 -13.44 -10.96 5.82
N ILE A 49 -12.88 -9.75 5.75
CA ILE A 49 -13.25 -8.68 4.80
C ILE A 49 -12.10 -7.69 4.57
N ILE A 50 -12.06 -7.08 3.38
CA ILE A 50 -11.12 -6.02 2.97
C ILE A 50 -11.92 -4.78 2.56
#